data_AF-A0A1E7KM66-F1
#
_entry.id   AF-A0A1E7KM66-F1
#
_cell.length_a   1.000
_cell.length_b   1.000
_cell.length_c   1.000
_cell.angle_alpha   90.00
_cell.angle_beta   90.00
_cell.angle_gamma   90.00
#
_symmetry.space_group_name_H-M   'P 1'
#
loop_
_entity.id
_entity.type
_entity.pdbx_description
1 polymer ?
#
loop_
_entity_poly.entity_id
_entity_poly.type
_entity_poly.pdbx_seq_one_letter_code
_entity_poly.pdbx_strand_id
1 'polypeptide(L)'
;MSGGTVRVRQGSGEDPFRTARLRRGVLDAWTASPARFREDANAEQELVLGGYRDRLVVELAQNAADAAARAGRRPGRVRFTLRAGVLVAANTGEPLDA
;
A
#
# COMPACT_ATOMS: atom_id res chain seq x y z
N MET A 1 27.82 -10.79 5.34
CA MET A 1 26.48 -10.24 5.67
C MET A 1 25.50 -10.77 4.63
N SER A 2 24.70 -11.79 4.97
CA SER A 2 23.80 -12.47 4.03
C SER A 2 22.54 -11.62 3.82
N GLY A 3 22.35 -11.12 2.60
CA GLY A 3 21.19 -10.32 2.22
C GLY A 3 19.96 -11.22 2.05
N GLY A 4 19.07 -11.23 3.03
CA GLY A 4 17.79 -11.92 2.93
C GLY A 4 16.88 -11.25 1.90
N THR A 5 16.68 -11.88 0.75
CA THR A 5 15.69 -11.48 -0.25
C THR A 5 14.29 -11.59 0.37
N VAL A 6 13.62 -10.45 0.57
CA VAL A 6 12.18 -10.43 0.91
C VAL A 6 11.43 -10.92 -0.33
N ARG A 7 11.00 -12.17 -0.33
CA ARG A 7 10.21 -12.77 -1.41
C ARG A 7 8.77 -12.26 -1.27
N VAL A 8 8.37 -11.28 -2.08
CA VAL A 8 6.97 -10.86 -2.19
C VAL A 8 6.21 -12.01 -2.84
N ARG A 9 5.26 -12.62 -2.12
CA ARG A 9 4.40 -13.68 -2.67
C ARG A 9 3.53 -13.04 -3.76
N GLN A 10 3.76 -13.41 -5.02
CA GLN A 10 2.82 -13.13 -6.10
C GLN A 10 1.56 -13.96 -5.83
N GLY A 11 0.37 -13.33 -5.86
CA GLY A 11 -0.89 -14.04 -5.66
C GLY A 11 -1.09 -15.13 -6.72
N SER A 12 -1.77 -16.23 -6.35
CA SER A 12 -2.42 -17.11 -7.32
C SER A 12 -3.25 -16.23 -8.27
N GLY A 13 -3.47 -16.61 -9.54
CA GLY A 13 -4.23 -15.80 -10.51
C GLY A 13 -5.69 -15.46 -10.15
N GLU A 14 -6.09 -15.67 -8.90
CA GLU A 14 -7.31 -15.19 -8.28
C GLU A 14 -7.19 -13.69 -7.93
N ASP A 15 -8.26 -12.93 -8.11
CA ASP A 15 -8.37 -11.52 -7.71
C ASP A 15 -9.25 -11.40 -6.45
N PRO A 16 -8.78 -11.87 -5.28
CA PRO A 16 -9.60 -11.93 -4.06
C PRO A 16 -10.09 -10.54 -3.65
N PHE A 17 -9.24 -9.52 -3.79
CA PHE A 17 -9.56 -8.14 -3.46
C PHE A 17 -10.35 -7.40 -4.57
N ARG A 18 -10.75 -8.10 -5.65
CA ARG A 18 -11.53 -7.54 -6.78
C ARG A 18 -10.88 -6.29 -7.40
N THR A 19 -9.56 -6.23 -7.39
CA THR A 19 -8.75 -5.10 -7.89
C THR A 19 -8.95 -4.89 -9.39
N ALA A 20 -9.24 -5.93 -10.16
CA ALA A 20 -9.54 -5.81 -11.58
C ALA A 20 -10.86 -5.07 -11.83
N ARG A 21 -11.89 -5.35 -11.02
CA ARG A 21 -13.17 -4.63 -11.09
C ARG A 21 -13.01 -3.17 -10.68
N LEU A 22 -12.28 -2.89 -9.59
CA LEU A 22 -11.99 -1.54 -9.15
C LEU A 22 -11.23 -0.75 -10.22
N ARG A 23 -10.16 -1.33 -10.77
CA ARG A 23 -9.38 -0.71 -11.85
C ARG A 23 -10.25 -0.34 -13.05
N ARG A 24 -11.12 -1.27 -13.48
CA ARG A 24 -12.01 -1.02 -14.61
C ARG A 24 -12.94 0.16 -14.34
N GLY A 25 -13.59 0.21 -13.17
CA GLY A 25 -14.49 1.31 -12.82
C GLY A 25 -13.80 2.67 -12.80
N VAL A 26 -12.57 2.75 -12.29
CA VAL A 26 -11.77 4.00 -12.30
C VAL A 26 -11.45 4.43 -13.74
N LEU A 27 -10.96 3.51 -14.57
CA LEU A 27 -10.62 3.82 -15.96
C LEU A 27 -11.85 4.21 -16.79
N ASP A 28 -13.00 3.56 -16.57
CA ASP A 28 -14.27 3.91 -17.22
C ASP A 28 -14.71 5.33 -16.82
N ALA A 29 -14.61 5.68 -15.53
CA ALA A 29 -14.93 7.02 -15.03
C ALA A 29 -14.02 8.11 -15.61
N TRP A 30 -12.71 7.84 -15.69
CA TRP A 30 -11.75 8.76 -16.31
C TRP A 30 -11.98 8.93 -17.81
N THR A 31 -12.32 7.85 -18.52
CA THR A 31 -12.66 7.89 -19.95
C THR A 31 -13.93 8.70 -20.19
N ALA A 32 -14.93 8.56 -19.32
CA ALA A 32 -16.18 9.29 -19.42
C ALA A 32 -16.06 10.77 -19.02
N SER A 33 -15.10 11.13 -18.16
CA SER A 33 -14.95 12.50 -17.64
C SER A 33 -13.47 12.92 -17.49
N PRO A 34 -12.95 13.72 -18.43
CA PRO A 34 -11.61 14.32 -18.32
C PRO A 34 -11.43 15.21 -17.09
N ALA A 35 -12.51 15.79 -16.55
CA ALA A 35 -12.47 16.59 -15.32
C ALA A 35 -12.17 15.71 -14.11
N ARG A 36 -12.84 14.56 -13.98
CA ARG A 36 -12.58 13.59 -12.90
C ARG A 36 -11.17 13.05 -12.93
N PHE A 37 -10.66 12.74 -14.12
CA PHE A 37 -9.27 12.35 -14.27
C PHE A 37 -8.30 13.41 -13.71
N ARG A 38 -8.53 14.69 -14.03
CA ARG A 38 -7.68 15.79 -13.52
C ARG A 38 -7.82 15.98 -12.01
N GLU A 39 -9.04 15.90 -11.48
CA GLU A 39 -9.31 15.99 -10.04
C GLU A 39 -8.54 14.90 -9.28
N ASP A 40 -8.66 13.64 -9.72
CA ASP A 40 -7.96 12.51 -9.09
C ASP A 40 -6.43 12.63 -9.22
N ALA A 41 -5.93 13.06 -10.37
CA ALA A 41 -4.49 13.30 -10.58
C ALA A 41 -3.96 14.44 -9.70
N ASN A 42 -4.71 15.52 -9.52
CA ASN A 42 -4.34 16.63 -8.66
C ASN A 42 -4.32 16.19 -7.18
N ALA A 43 -5.32 15.43 -6.74
CA ALA A 43 -5.36 14.88 -5.39
C ALA A 43 -4.13 13.99 -5.11
N GLU A 44 -3.74 13.15 -6.07
CA GLU A 44 -2.52 12.33 -5.94
C GLU A 44 -1.27 13.20 -5.85
N GLN A 45 -1.16 14.24 -6.67
CA GLN A 45 -0.02 15.16 -6.63
C GLN A 45 0.05 15.94 -5.31
N GLU A 46 -1.10 16.39 -4.76
CA GLU A 46 -1.18 17.04 -3.45
C GLU A 46 -0.75 16.10 -2.31
N LEU A 47 -1.14 14.82 -2.38
CA LEU A 47 -0.72 13.79 -1.44
C LEU A 47 0.80 13.57 -1.46
N VAL A 48 1.42 13.57 -2.65
CA VAL A 48 2.87 13.45 -2.81
C VAL A 48 3.61 14.69 -2.31
N LEU A 49 3.10 15.89 -2.59
CA LEU A 49 3.76 17.16 -2.26
C LEU A 49 3.55 17.58 -0.80
N GLY A 50 2.44 17.18 -0.18
CA GLY A 50 2.11 17.49 1.21
C GLY A 50 2.14 16.26 2.13
N GLY A 51 1.07 15.46 2.08
CA GLY A 51 0.70 14.51 3.14
C GLY A 51 1.64 13.32 3.34
N TYR A 52 2.18 12.74 2.26
CA TYR A 52 3.02 11.55 2.34
C TYR A 52 4.51 11.84 2.49
N ARG A 53 5.01 12.96 1.97
CA ARG A 53 6.45 13.25 1.91
C ARG A 53 7.13 13.14 3.28
N ASP A 54 6.51 13.72 4.31
CA ASP A 54 7.10 13.80 5.64
C ASP A 54 6.55 12.74 6.62
N ARG A 55 5.55 11.95 6.20
CA ARG A 55 4.86 11.01 7.09
C ARG A 55 4.79 9.57 6.60
N LEU A 56 5.18 9.26 5.36
CA LEU A 56 5.04 7.92 4.79
C LEU A 56 5.55 6.79 5.70
N VAL A 57 6.73 6.95 6.32
CA VAL A 57 7.28 5.93 7.23
C VAL A 57 6.44 5.78 8.50
N VAL A 58 5.93 6.89 9.04
CA VAL A 58 5.07 6.91 10.22
C VAL A 58 3.74 6.23 9.93
N GLU A 59 3.09 6.58 8.82
CA GLU A 59 1.81 5.99 8.40
C GLU A 59 1.96 4.48 8.15
N LEU A 60 3.05 4.04 7.51
CA LEU A 60 3.34 2.61 7.33
C LEU A 60 3.60 1.89 8.66
N ALA A 61 4.24 2.55 9.63
CA ALA A 61 4.46 2.00 10.96
C ALA A 61 3.14 1.91 11.76
N GLN A 62 2.25 2.89 11.62
CA GLN A 62 0.91 2.88 12.22
C GLN A 62 0.07 1.75 11.63
N ASN A 63 0.03 1.61 10.31
CA ASN A 63 -0.64 0.49 9.64
C ASN A 63 -0.13 -0.87 10.13
N ALA A 64 1.19 -1.00 10.34
CA ALA A 64 1.78 -2.21 10.90
C ALA A 64 1.39 -2.45 12.37
N ALA A 65 1.30 -1.39 13.18
CA ALA A 65 0.87 -1.46 14.57
C ALA A 65 -0.61 -1.88 14.67
N ASP A 66 -1.48 -1.31 13.84
CA ASP A 66 -2.90 -1.66 13.80
C ASP A 66 -3.11 -3.11 13.36
N ALA A 67 -2.40 -3.56 12.33
CA ALA A 67 -2.43 -4.96 11.91
C ALA A 67 -1.94 -5.92 13.02
N ALA A 68 -0.90 -5.54 13.76
CA ALA A 68 -0.44 -6.33 14.90
C ALA A 68 -1.46 -6.36 16.05
N ALA A 69 -2.14 -5.25 16.30
CA ALA A 69 -3.19 -5.16 17.31
C ALA A 69 -4.38 -6.06 16.97
N ARG A 70 -4.84 -6.09 15.71
CA ARG A 70 -5.90 -7.01 15.27
C ARG A 70 -5.49 -8.47 15.38
N ALA A 71 -4.23 -8.80 15.10
CA ALA A 71 -3.68 -10.14 15.31
C ALA A 71 -3.42 -10.51 16.78
N GLY A 72 -3.76 -9.66 17.76
CA GLY A 72 -3.49 -9.89 19.18
C GLY A 72 -2.01 -9.92 19.54
N ARG A 73 -1.11 -9.37 18.71
CA ARG A 73 0.35 -9.43 18.90
C ARG A 73 0.86 -8.12 19.51
N ARG A 74 1.38 -8.21 20.76
CA ARG A 74 2.10 -7.11 21.42
C ARG A 74 3.38 -7.64 22.09
N PRO A 75 4.59 -7.20 21.67
CA PRO A 75 4.84 -6.21 20.62
C PRO A 75 4.67 -6.78 19.19
N GLY A 76 4.15 -5.95 18.29
CA GLY A 76 4.18 -6.21 16.84
C GLY A 76 5.59 -6.05 16.25
N ARG A 77 5.84 -6.59 15.05
CA ARG A 77 7.11 -6.44 14.34
C ARG A 77 6.88 -5.88 12.94
N VAL A 78 7.69 -4.89 12.57
CA VAL A 78 7.78 -4.34 11.23
C VAL A 78 9.25 -4.24 10.81
N ARG A 79 9.52 -4.51 9.53
CA ARG A 79 10.82 -4.34 8.88
C ARG A 79 10.65 -3.36 7.72
N PHE A 80 11.46 -2.31 7.73
CA PHE A 80 11.62 -1.42 6.59
C PHE A 80 12.88 -1.81 5.82
N THR A 81 12.82 -1.79 4.49
CA THR A 81 13.95 -2.04 3.61
C THR A 81 13.90 -1.07 2.44
N LEU A 82 14.93 -0.23 2.28
CA LEU A 82 15.09 0.66 1.13
C LEU A 82 16.18 0.10 0.21
N ARG A 83 15.80 -0.23 -1.02
CA ARG A 83 16.70 -0.78 -2.04
C ARG A 83 16.30 -0.23 -3.41
N ALA A 84 17.27 0.33 -4.14
CA ALA A 84 17.06 0.87 -5.49
C ALA A 84 15.84 1.82 -5.61
N GLY A 85 15.65 2.72 -4.63
CA GLY A 85 14.53 3.66 -4.61
C GLY A 85 13.17 3.07 -4.17
N VAL A 86 13.12 1.78 -3.84
CA VAL A 86 11.89 1.12 -3.37
C VAL A 86 11.95 0.93 -1.86
N LEU A 87 10.99 1.55 -1.15
CA LEU A 87 10.74 1.29 0.26
C LEU A 87 9.76 0.13 0.42
N VAL A 88 10.18 -0.95 1.07
CA VAL A 88 9.34 -2.08 1.44
C VAL A 88 9.11 -2.06 2.95
N ALA A 89 7.85 -2.08 3.37
CA ALA A 89 7.44 -2.27 4.76
C ALA A 89 6.77 -3.64 4.91
N ALA A 90 7.38 -4.54 5.68
CA ALA A 90 6.86 -5.88 5.95
C ALA A 90 6.55 -6.02 7.44
N ASN A 91 5.32 -6.36 7.80
CA ASN A 91 4.90 -6.53 9.19
C ASN A 91 4.40 -7.96 9.47
N THR A 92 4.32 -8.32 10.75
CA THR A 92 3.80 -9.61 11.22
C THR A 92 2.38 -9.47 11.78
N GLY A 93 1.61 -8.50 11.31
CA GLY A 93 0.23 -8.28 11.70
C GLY A 93 -0.72 -9.25 11.00
N GLU A 94 -2.01 -9.00 11.16
CA GLU A 94 -3.07 -9.67 10.41
C GLU A 94 -2.91 -9.37 8.90
N PRO A 95 -3.02 -10.38 8.02
CA PRO A 95 -3.02 -10.15 6.58
C PRO A 95 -4.29 -9.39 6.15
N LEU A 96 -4.24 -8.78 4.97
CA LEU A 96 -5.46 -8.28 4.34
C LEU A 96 -6.39 -9.44 3.99
N ASP A 97 -7.68 -9.27 4.26
CA ASP A 97 -8.78 -10.16 3.90
C ASP A 97 -9.68 -9.50 2.84
N ALA A 98 -10.53 -10.30 2.20
CA ALA A 98 -11.38 -9.91 1.06
C ALA A 98 -12.87 -9.99 1.39
#